data_AF-A0A3M1FFU0-F1
#
_entry.id   AF-A0A3M1FFU0-F1
#
_cell.length_a   1.000
_cell.length_b   1.000
_cell.length_c   1.000
_cell.angle_alpha   90.00
_cell.angle_beta   90.00
_cell.angle_gamma   90.00
#
_symmetry.space_group_name_H-M   'P 1'
#
loop_
_entity.id
_entity.type
_entity.pdbx_description
1 polymer ?
#
loop_
_entity_poly.entity_id
_entity_poly.type
_entity_poly.pdbx_seq_one_letter_code
_entity_poly.pdbx_strand_id
1 'polypeptide(L)' 'EEGFRRAWPSIRDSNVSTMITALILYFFTSSFIRGFALTLFLGTLLSMFSAITVTRSMLHVFLLKKRRSAQATS' A
#
# COMPACT_ATOMS: atom_id res chain seq x y z
N GLU A 1 -13.78 -12.60 4.24
CA GLU A 1 -12.49 -12.42 3.52
C GLU A 1 -12.65 -12.07 2.03
N GLU A 2 -13.77 -12.40 1.39
CA GLU A 2 -14.05 -12.20 -0.04
C GLU A 2 -13.78 -10.76 -0.56
N GLY A 3 -14.27 -9.74 0.17
CA GLY A 3 -14.10 -8.34 -0.23
C GLY A 3 -12.65 -7.86 -0.23
N PHE A 4 -11.86 -8.30 0.76
CA PHE A 4 -10.42 -8.00 0.81
C PHE A 4 -9.67 -8.73 -0.32
N ARG A 5 -10.03 -10.00 -0.59
CA ARG A 5 -9.45 -10.80 -1.67
C ARG A 5 -9.70 -10.20 -3.06
N ARG A 6 -10.84 -9.56 -3.26
CA ARG A 6 -11.21 -8.93 -4.55
C ARG A 6 -10.71 -7.50 -4.70
N ALA A 7 -10.59 -6.76 -3.59
CA ALA A 7 -10.02 -5.41 -3.59
C ALA A 7 -8.48 -5.42 -3.68
N TRP A 8 -7.82 -6.45 -3.13
CA TRP A 8 -6.35 -6.54 -3.08
C TRP A 8 -5.65 -6.45 -4.45
N PRO A 9 -6.09 -7.18 -5.50
CA PRO A 9 -5.52 -7.05 -6.84
C PRO A 9 -5.64 -5.63 -7.39
N SER A 10 -6.81 -5.00 -7.24
CA SER A 10 -7.06 -3.65 -7.73
C SER A 10 -6.15 -2.61 -7.06
N ILE A 11 -5.92 -2.74 -5.74
CA ILE A 11 -5.00 -1.87 -5.00
C ILE A 11 -3.57 -2.05 -5.51
N ARG A 12 -3.12 -3.31 -5.67
CA ARG A 12 -1.78 -3.60 -6.17
C ARG A 12 -1.60 -3.08 -7.60
N ASP A 13 -2.54 -3.35 -8.48
CA ASP A 13 -2.46 -2.99 -9.91
C ASP A 13 -2.44 -1.46 -10.09
N SER A 14 -3.18 -0.71 -9.26
CA SER A 14 -3.12 0.76 -9.24
C SER A 14 -1.73 1.29 -8.84
N ASN A 15 -1.10 0.70 -7.82
CA ASN A 15 0.26 1.08 -7.42
C ASN A 15 1.30 0.66 -8.49
N VAL A 16 1.12 -0.49 -9.14
CA VAL A 16 1.98 -0.95 -10.23
C VAL A 16 1.88 -0.02 -11.45
N SER A 17 0.67 0.44 -11.81
CA SER A 17 0.48 1.44 -12.87
C SER A 17 1.24 2.75 -12.56
N THR A 18 1.24 3.17 -11.29
CA THR A 18 2.00 4.34 -10.84
C THR A 18 3.52 4.13 -10.97
N MET A 19 4.02 2.94 -10.60
CA MET A 19 5.43 2.58 -10.79
C MET A 19 5.83 2.57 -12.27
N ILE A 20 4.97 2.04 -13.16
CA ILE A 20 5.17 2.06 -14.61
C ILE A 20 5.24 3.51 -15.12
N THR A 21 4.34 4.37 -14.65
CA THR A 21 4.33 5.80 -15.01
C THR A 21 5.63 6.48 -14.58
N ALA A 22 6.11 6.20 -13.37
CA ALA A 22 7.39 6.72 -12.88
C ALA A 22 8.58 6.23 -13.72
N LEU A 23 8.59 4.96 -14.12
CA LEU A 23 9.61 4.40 -15.02
C LEU A 23 9.61 5.09 -16.38
N ILE A 24 8.43 5.29 -16.98
CA ILE A 24 8.29 6.01 -18.26
C ILE A 24 8.82 7.43 -18.11
N LEU A 25 8.43 8.15 -17.05
CA LEU A 25 8.94 9.50 -16.77
C LEU A 25 10.47 9.53 -16.63
N TYR A 26 11.06 8.53 -15.99
CA TYR A 26 12.51 8.44 -15.80
C TYR A 26 13.26 8.27 -17.14
N PHE A 27 12.77 7.44 -18.05
CA PHE A 27 13.43 7.20 -19.33
C PHE A 27 13.22 8.34 -20.34
N PHE A 28 12.00 8.87 -20.44
CA PHE A 28 11.62 9.81 -21.51
C PHE A 28 11.79 11.29 -21.13
N THR A 29 12.19 11.62 -19.90
CA THR A 29 12.26 13.02 -19.46
C THR A 29 13.69 13.50 -19.15
N SER A 30 13.85 14.83 -19.15
CA SER A 30 15.03 15.60 -18.76
C SER A 30 15.49 15.35 -17.32
N SER A 31 16.77 15.61 -17.07
CA SER A 31 17.52 15.34 -15.83
C SER A 31 16.83 15.80 -14.54
N PHE A 32 16.14 16.95 -14.56
CA PHE A 32 15.40 17.45 -13.39
C PHE A 32 14.23 16.53 -13.00
N ILE A 33 13.46 16.10 -13.99
CA ILE A 33 12.26 15.28 -13.78
C ILE A 33 12.64 13.82 -13.48
N ARG A 34 13.84 13.36 -13.88
CA ARG A 34 14.34 12.04 -13.48
C ARG A 34 14.46 11.88 -11.97
N GLY A 35 14.89 12.92 -11.26
CA GLY A 35 14.96 12.92 -9.79
C GLY A 35 13.57 12.85 -9.14
N PHE A 36 12.60 13.58 -9.71
CA PHE A 36 11.20 13.50 -9.30
C PHE A 36 10.62 12.10 -9.53
N ALA A 37 10.82 11.54 -10.73
CA ALA A 37 10.35 10.21 -11.10
C ALA A 37 10.91 9.12 -10.17
N LEU A 38 12.19 9.21 -9.81
CA LEU A 38 12.84 8.27 -8.88
C LEU A 38 12.23 8.34 -7.47
N THR A 39 11.97 9.55 -6.98
CA THR A 39 11.31 9.77 -5.68
C THR A 39 9.88 9.24 -5.68
N LEU A 40 9.15 9.46 -6.77
CA LEU A 40 7.78 8.96 -6.94
C LEU A 40 7.77 7.42 -6.96
N PHE A 41 8.69 6.79 -7.69
CA PHE A 41 8.84 5.34 -7.74
C PHE A 41 9.13 4.75 -6.34
N LEU A 42 10.15 5.27 -5.64
CA LEU A 42 10.52 4.82 -4.30
C LEU A 42 9.39 5.05 -3.29
N GLY A 43 8.73 6.21 -3.35
CA GLY A 43 7.61 6.55 -2.48
C GLY A 43 6.42 5.59 -2.65
N THR A 44 6.05 5.27 -3.90
CA THR A 44 4.98 4.30 -4.18
C THR A 44 5.36 2.89 -3.69
N LEU A 45 6.61 2.47 -3.88
CA LEU A 45 7.10 1.16 -3.41
C LEU A 45 7.02 1.03 -1.89
N LEU A 46 7.53 2.04 -1.16
CA LEU A 46 7.48 2.10 0.30
C LEU A 46 6.03 2.19 0.80
N SER A 47 5.18 2.95 0.12
CA SER A 47 3.76 3.08 0.45
C SER A 47 3.03 1.73 0.35
N MET A 48 3.24 0.97 -0.73
CA MET A 48 2.67 -0.38 -0.90
C MET A 48 3.11 -1.32 0.21
N PHE A 49 4.41 -1.31 0.56
CA PHE A 49 4.94 -2.13 1.63
C PHE A 49 4.35 -1.76 3.00
N SER A 50 4.25 -0.46 3.27
CA SER A 50 3.62 0.06 4.48
C SER A 50 2.14 -0.32 4.54
N ALA A 51 1.39 -0.20 3.44
CA ALA A 51 -0.03 -0.56 3.39
C ALA A 51 -0.30 -2.04 3.76
N ILE A 52 0.56 -2.96 3.33
CA ILE A 52 0.48 -4.39 3.72
C ILE A 52 0.69 -4.53 5.22
N THR A 53 1.76 -3.92 5.74
CA THR A 53 2.17 -3.99 7.15
C THR A 53 1.14 -3.36 8.08
N VAL A 54 0.61 -2.19 7.69
CA VAL A 54 -0.44 -1.46 8.39
C VAL A 54 -1.72 -2.26 8.40
N THR A 55 -2.13 -2.86 7.28
CA THR A 55 -3.36 -3.67 7.24
C THR A 55 -3.27 -4.88 8.16
N ARG A 56 -2.12 -5.57 8.18
CA ARG A 56 -1.86 -6.68 9.12
C ARG A 56 -1.90 -6.20 10.59
N SER A 57 -1.24 -5.09 10.89
CA SER A 57 -1.16 -4.54 12.25
C SER A 57 -2.52 -4.04 12.74
N MET A 58 -3.27 -3.34 11.88
CA MET A 58 -4.59 -2.81 12.19
C MET A 58 -5.59 -3.95 12.43
N LEU A 59 -5.54 -5.02 11.61
CA LEU A 59 -6.37 -6.20 11.82
C LEU A 59 -6.02 -6.90 13.15
N HIS A 60 -4.74 -7.01 13.48
CA HIS A 60 -4.29 -7.59 14.76
C HIS A 60 -4.80 -6.77 15.96
N VAL A 61 -4.65 -5.44 15.93
CA VAL A 61 -5.15 -4.55 16.99
C VAL A 61 -6.69 -4.61 17.11
N PHE A 62 -7.40 -4.62 15.98
CA PHE A 62 -8.87 -4.68 15.97
C PHE A 62 -9.40 -6.03 16.49
N LEU A 63 -8.77 -7.15 16.10
CA LEU A 63 -9.09 -8.48 16.63
C LEU A 63 -8.80 -8.58 18.13
N LEU A 64 -7.68 -8.02 18.60
CA LEU A 64 -7.35 -7.95 20.03
C LEU A 64 -8.37 -7.11 20.81
N LYS A 65 -8.84 -6.00 20.24
CA LYS A 65 -9.89 -5.17 20.86
C LYS A 65 -11.22 -5.92 20.98
N LYS A 66 -11.64 -6.66 19.95
CA LYS A 66 -12.88 -7.46 19.96
C LYS A 66 -12.88 -8.53 21.07
N ARG A 67 -11.73 -9.16 21.35
CA ARG A 67 -11.60 -10.15 22.44
C ARG A 67 -11.73 -9.53 23.83
N ARG A 68 -11.22 -8.31 24.02
CA ARG A 68 -11.29 -7.60 25.31
C ARG A 68 -12.71 -7.17 25.67
N SER A 69 -13.52 -6.83 24.68
CA SER A 69 -14.95 -6.49 24.86
C SER A 69 -15.81 -7.71 25.21
N ALA A 70 -15.52 -8.88 24.65
CA ALA A 70 -16.29 -10.11 24.94
C ALA A 70 -16.03 -10.66 26.35
N GLN A 71 -14.83 -10.41 26.90
CA GLN A 71 -14.44 -10.87 28.23
C GLN A 71 -14.90 -9.92 29.36
N ALA A 72 -15.29 -8.68 29.03
CA ALA A 72 -15.80 -7.71 30.02
C ALA A 72 -17.30 -7.86 30.33
N THR A 73 -18.00 -8.78 29.64
CA THR A 73 -19.44 -9.05 29.81
C THR A 73 -19.71 -10.46 30.36
N SER A 74 -18.67 -11.14 30.86
CA SER A 74 -18.75 -12.47 31.53
C SER A 74 -18.53 -12.33 33.03
#